data_AF-A0A1V2RMW2-F1
#
_entry.id   AF-A0A1V2RMW2-F1
#
_cell.length_a   1.000
_cell.length_b   1.000
_cell.length_c   1.000
_cell.angle_alpha   90.00
_cell.angle_beta   90.00
_cell.angle_gamma   90.00
#
_symmetry.space_group_name_H-M   'P 1'
#
loop_
_entity.id
_entity.type
_entity.pdbx_description
1 polymer ?
#
loop_
_entity_poly.entity_id
_entity_poly.type
_entity_poly.pdbx_seq_one_letter_code
_entity_poly.pdbx_strand_id
1 'polypeptide(L)'
;MYSKIHQMKHGAGVQVAVEVNAATVRRGDQLMIGGQVYTISDLTSMQRGVKRLHFTSGETFTLHPATVLWAARRTDPRRAARRL
;
A
#
# COMPACT_ATOMS: atom_id res chain seq x y z
N MET A 1 10.88 0.62 25.86
CA MET A 1 9.83 1.66 25.80
C MET A 1 10.56 2.97 25.52
N TYR A 2 10.77 3.47 24.30
CA TYR A 2 9.95 3.58 23.08
C TYR A 2 10.62 2.91 21.87
N SER A 3 9.85 2.22 21.04
CA SER A 3 10.35 1.77 19.73
C SER A 3 10.45 3.00 18.81
N LYS A 4 11.68 3.36 18.45
CA LYS A 4 11.97 4.42 17.50
C LYS A 4 11.53 3.92 16.13
N ILE A 5 10.27 4.18 15.79
CA ILE A 5 9.70 3.98 14.46
C ILE A 5 10.68 4.66 13.51
N HIS A 6 11.38 3.90 12.70
CA HIS A 6 12.26 4.45 11.68
C HIS A 6 11.35 5.18 10.69
N GLN A 7 11.17 6.47 10.95
CA GLN A 7 10.34 7.36 10.18
C GLN A 7 11.11 7.61 8.88
N MET A 8 10.91 6.72 7.91
CA MET A 8 11.21 7.00 6.51
C MET A 8 10.60 8.37 6.22
N LYS A 9 11.40 9.33 5.74
CA LYS A 9 10.90 10.65 5.36
C LYS A 9 9.79 10.46 4.34
N HIS A 10 8.55 10.54 4.79
CA HIS A 10 7.44 10.44 3.88
C HIS A 10 7.31 11.77 3.12
N GLY A 11 7.13 11.72 1.80
CA GLY A 11 6.81 12.92 1.00
C GLY A 11 5.56 13.64 1.52
N ALA A 12 5.37 14.91 1.19
CA ALA A 12 4.21 15.69 1.63
C ALA A 12 2.86 15.00 1.29
N GLY A 13 1.87 15.14 2.17
CA GLY A 13 0.52 14.58 1.97
C GLY A 13 -0.12 14.05 3.25
N VAL A 14 -1.37 13.59 3.13
CA VAL A 14 -2.16 12.97 4.20
C VAL A 14 -2.34 11.48 3.91
N GLN A 15 -2.53 10.67 4.95
CA GLN A 15 -2.99 9.29 4.76
C GLN A 15 -4.51 9.26 4.63
N VAL A 16 -4.99 8.50 3.64
CA VAL A 16 -6.40 8.23 3.42
C VAL A 16 -6.63 6.73 3.31
N ALA A 17 -7.76 6.26 3.82
CA ALA A 17 -8.21 4.90 3.60
C ALA A 17 -8.75 4.79 2.17
N VAL A 18 -8.24 3.84 1.39
CA VAL A 18 -8.70 3.57 0.03
C VAL A 18 -8.95 2.09 -0.14
N GLU A 19 -10.05 1.77 -0.81
CA GLU A 19 -10.30 0.41 -1.29
C GLU A 19 -9.30 0.09 -2.41
N VAL A 20 -8.67 -1.08 -2.32
CA VAL A 20 -7.71 -1.56 -3.31
C VAL A 20 -8.00 -3.01 -3.70
N ASN A 21 -7.72 -3.33 -4.95
CA ASN A 21 -7.68 -4.69 -5.46
C ASN A 21 -6.35 -4.91 -6.23
N ALA A 22 -6.21 -6.07 -6.85
CA ALA A 22 -5.01 -6.37 -7.63
C ALA A 22 -4.74 -5.32 -8.73
N ALA A 23 -5.73 -4.66 -9.32
CA ALA A 23 -5.51 -3.64 -10.34
C ALA A 23 -5.10 -2.26 -9.76
N THR A 24 -5.49 -1.94 -8.53
CA THR A 24 -5.40 -0.56 -7.99
C THR A 24 -4.41 -0.39 -6.84
N VAL A 25 -3.90 -1.47 -6.27
CA VAL A 25 -2.85 -1.44 -5.24
C VAL A 25 -1.55 -0.82 -5.77
N ARG A 26 -0.82 -0.10 -4.92
CA ARG A 26 0.38 0.67 -5.29
C ARG A 26 1.52 0.45 -4.30
N ARG A 27 2.76 0.63 -4.79
CA ARG A 27 3.92 0.78 -3.92
C ARG A 27 3.70 1.93 -2.94
N GLY A 28 4.05 1.71 -1.68
CA GLY A 28 3.85 2.67 -0.59
C GLY A 28 2.47 2.62 0.07
N ASP A 29 1.52 1.84 -0.48
CA ASP A 29 0.31 1.49 0.27
C ASP A 29 0.69 0.70 1.51
N GLN A 30 -0.05 0.94 2.58
CA GLN A 30 0.07 0.17 3.82
C GLN A 30 -1.17 -0.69 4.00
N LEU A 31 -0.97 -1.99 4.18
CA LEU A 31 -2.02 -2.96 4.43
C LEU A 31 -1.97 -3.41 5.88
N MET A 32 -3.14 -3.57 6.49
CA MET A 32 -3.26 -4.22 7.80
C MET A 32 -3.62 -5.69 7.60
N ILE A 33 -2.73 -6.59 8.01
CA ILE A 33 -2.88 -8.04 7.85
C ILE A 33 -2.57 -8.67 9.21
N GLY A 34 -3.51 -9.44 9.76
CA GLY A 34 -3.34 -10.06 11.08
C GLY A 34 -3.06 -9.06 12.21
N GLY A 35 -3.59 -7.83 12.11
CA GLY A 35 -3.34 -6.76 13.08
C GLY A 35 -1.97 -6.09 12.98
N GLN A 36 -1.16 -6.45 11.98
CA GLN A 36 0.15 -5.84 11.72
C GLN A 36 0.10 -4.99 10.45
N VAL A 37 0.84 -3.88 10.46
CA VAL A 37 0.92 -2.96 9.32
C VAL A 37 2.11 -3.35 8.44
N TYR A 38 1.84 -3.62 7.17
CA TYR A 38 2.84 -3.93 6.15
C TYR A 38 2.86 -2.85 5.09
N THR A 39 4.04 -2.31 4.78
CA THR A 39 4.22 -1.33 3.71
C THR A 39 4.70 -2.02 2.44
N ILE A 40 4.02 -1.80 1.32
CA ILE A 40 4.40 -2.38 0.02
C ILE A 40 5.64 -1.66 -0.52
N SER A 41 6.73 -2.41 -0.69
CA SER A 41 7.99 -1.94 -1.29
C SER A 41 8.03 -2.20 -2.79
N ASP A 42 7.41 -3.28 -3.27
CA ASP A 42 7.35 -3.61 -4.70
C ASP A 42 6.14 -4.51 -5.06
N LEU A 43 5.86 -4.63 -6.35
CA LEU A 43 4.72 -5.35 -6.92
C LEU A 43 5.12 -6.13 -8.17
N THR A 44 4.87 -7.45 -8.19
CA THR A 44 5.03 -8.27 -9.39
C THR A 44 3.66 -8.64 -9.95
N SER A 45 3.39 -8.29 -11.21
CA SER A 45 2.20 -8.77 -11.92
C SER A 45 2.37 -10.24 -12.30
N MET A 46 1.33 -11.03 -12.07
CA MET A 46 1.27 -12.45 -12.39
C MET A 46 0.16 -12.72 -13.41
N GLN A 47 0.09 -13.95 -13.91
CA GLN A 47 -0.99 -14.36 -14.82
C GLN A 47 -2.37 -14.17 -14.19
N ARG A 48 -3.40 -14.01 -15.06
CA ARG A 48 -4.81 -13.88 -14.66
C ARG A 48 -5.10 -12.70 -13.72
N GLY A 49 -4.30 -11.63 -13.77
CA GLY A 49 -4.51 -10.42 -12.99
C GLY A 49 -4.13 -10.52 -11.51
N VAL A 50 -3.49 -11.62 -11.10
CA VAL A 50 -2.95 -11.78 -9.75
C VAL A 50 -1.76 -10.83 -9.57
N LYS A 51 -1.56 -10.31 -8.35
CA LYS A 51 -0.33 -9.59 -7.97
C LYS A 51 0.35 -10.24 -6.79
N ARG A 52 1.67 -10.32 -6.84
CA ARG A 52 2.51 -10.58 -5.66
C ARG A 52 3.01 -9.25 -5.12
N LEU A 53 2.63 -8.94 -3.90
CA LEU A 53 3.09 -7.77 -3.17
C LEU A 53 4.34 -8.16 -2.39
N HIS A 54 5.36 -7.32 -2.44
CA HIS A 54 6.55 -7.43 -1.60
C HIS A 54 6.47 -6.35 -0.54
N PHE A 55 6.67 -6.72 0.73
CA PHE A 55 6.68 -5.78 1.84
C PHE A 55 8.10 -5.33 2.18
N THR A 56 8.21 -4.18 2.82
CA THR A 56 9.49 -3.63 3.29
C THR A 56 10.22 -4.55 4.27
N SER A 57 9.48 -5.37 5.01
CA SER A 57 10.00 -6.34 5.98
C SER A 57 10.44 -7.67 5.34
N GLY A 58 10.22 -7.85 4.03
CA GLY A 58 10.68 -9.00 3.24
C GLY A 58 9.61 -10.06 2.94
N GLU A 59 8.48 -10.03 3.63
CA GLU A 59 7.37 -10.96 3.36
C GLU A 59 6.67 -10.62 2.05
N THR A 60 5.94 -11.60 1.54
CA THR A 60 5.13 -11.45 0.32
C THR A 60 3.68 -11.81 0.57
N PHE A 61 2.78 -11.13 -0.12
CA PHE A 61 1.35 -11.41 -0.12
C PHE A 61 0.85 -11.60 -1.55
N THR A 62 0.07 -12.67 -1.79
CA THR A 62 -0.53 -12.90 -3.12
C THR A 62 -1.96 -12.36 -3.12
N LEU A 63 -2.19 -11.32 -3.92
CA LEU A 63 -3.48 -10.65 -4.06
C LEU A 63 -4.18 -11.13 -5.33
N HIS A 64 -5.29 -11.84 -5.16
CA HIS A 64 -6.11 -12.31 -6.28
C HIS A 64 -6.99 -11.18 -6.84
N PRO A 65 -7.39 -11.22 -8.12
CA PRO A 65 -8.19 -10.16 -8.76
C PRO A 65 -9.51 -9.86 -8.06
N ALA A 66 -10.15 -10.89 -7.50
CA ALA A 66 -11.42 -10.77 -6.79
C ALA A 66 -11.26 -10.32 -5.33
N THR A 67 -10.03 -10.24 -4.81
CA THR A 67 -9.77 -9.80 -3.45
C THR A 67 -9.76 -8.28 -3.38
N VAL A 68 -10.56 -7.75 -2.45
CA VAL A 68 -10.63 -6.33 -2.12
C VAL A 68 -10.13 -6.14 -0.69
N LEU A 69 -9.27 -5.14 -0.48
CA LEU A 69 -8.67 -4.78 0.81
C LEU A 69 -8.78 -3.27 1.02
N TRP A 70 -8.59 -2.82 2.26
CA TRP A 70 -8.38 -1.42 2.58
C TRP A 70 -6.89 -1.14 2.78
N ALA A 71 -6.39 -0.11 2.10
CA ALA A 71 -5.04 0.39 2.25
C ALA A 71 -5.04 1.80 2.83
N ALA A 72 -4.07 2.09 3.70
CA ALA A 72 -3.70 3.47 3.97
C ALA A 72 -2.76 3.95 2.87
N ARG A 73 -3.21 4.94 2.10
CA ARG A 73 -2.45 5.51 0.98
C ARG A 73 -2.12 6.96 1.27
N ARG A 74 -0.84 7.32 1.13
CA ARG A 74 -0.45 8.72 1.16
C ARG A 74 -0.88 9.42 -0.13
N THR A 75 -1.65 10.48 0.03
CA THR A 75 -2.16 11.31 -1.07
C THR A 75 -1.85 12.77 -0.77
N ASP A 76 -1.42 13.52 -1.79
CA ASP A 76 -1.31 14.97 -1.72
C ASP A 76 -2.59 15.58 -2.32
N PRO A 77 -3.52 16.11 -1.51
CA PRO A 77 -4.78 16.66 -2.02
C PRO A 77 -4.56 17.81 -2.99
N ARG A 78 -3.45 18.55 -2.85
CA ARG A 78 -3.10 19.68 -3.72
C ARG A 78 -2.76 19.22 -5.14
N ARG A 79 -2.25 18.00 -5.29
CA ARG A 79 -1.99 17.38 -6.60
C ARG A 79 -3.25 16.76 -7.20
N ALA A 80 -4.14 16.22 -6.37
CA ALA A 80 -5.39 15.62 -6.83
C ALA A 80 -6.33 16.65 -7.45
N ALA A 81 -6.45 17.84 -6.84
CA ALA A 81 -7.30 18.93 -7.34
C ALA A 81 -6.89 19.45 -8.73
N ARG A 82 -5.66 19.18 -9.18
CA ARG A 82 -5.11 19.68 -10.45
C ARG A 82 -5.39 18.77 -11.66
N ARG A 83 -6.12 17.67 -11.47
CA ARG A 83 -6.49 16.68 -12.49
C ARG A 83 -7.99 16.69 -12.84
N LEU A 84 -8.73 17.63 -12.27
CA LEU A 84 -10.13 17.95 -12.59
C LEU A 84 -10.14 19.28 -13.33
#